data_AF-A0A2E9UYX9-F1
#
_entry.id   AF-A0A2E9UYX9-F1
#
_cell.length_a   1.000
_cell.length_b   1.000
_cell.length_c   1.000
_cell.angle_alpha   90.00
_cell.angle_beta   90.00
_cell.angle_gamma   90.00
#
_symmetry.space_group_name_H-M   'P 1'
#
loop_
_entity.id
_entity.type
_entity.pdbx_description
1 polymer ?
#
loop_
_entity_poly.entity_id
_entity_poly.type
_entity_poly.pdbx_seq_one_letter_code
_entity_poly.pdbx_strand_id
1 'polypeptide(L)'
;MTAFLTTGIGSMPRRSWLFSNQAGLDGKHDHYGKGGTWMLPEELLSGAQDDATIIAINLQEKAGLDIITDGETEKKKLCYIPNLKYERI
;
A
#
# COMPACT_ATOMS: atom_id res chain seq x y z
N MET A 1 -15.34 -5.62 29.65
CA MET A 1 -15.88 -5.99 28.33
C MET A 1 -14.81 -5.65 27.32
N THR A 2 -14.27 -6.63 26.60
CA THR A 2 -13.32 -6.39 25.52
C THR A 2 -14.10 -5.96 24.28
N ALA A 3 -13.80 -4.78 23.76
CA ALA A 3 -14.41 -4.24 22.55
C ALA A 3 -13.97 -5.03 21.30
N PHE A 4 -14.71 -4.92 20.20
CA PHE A 4 -14.30 -5.47 18.91
C PHE A 4 -13.07 -4.72 18.39
N LEU A 5 -12.00 -5.46 18.07
CA LEU A 5 -10.80 -4.90 17.47
C LEU A 5 -10.97 -4.70 15.96
N THR A 6 -10.39 -3.64 15.44
CA THR A 6 -10.43 -3.22 14.04
C THR A 6 -9.02 -3.10 13.45
N THR A 7 -8.88 -3.46 12.17
CA THR A 7 -7.60 -3.40 11.45
C THR A 7 -7.79 -3.32 9.95
N GLY A 8 -6.76 -2.89 9.22
CA GLY A 8 -6.67 -2.98 7.77
C GLY A 8 -6.14 -4.34 7.29
N ILE A 9 -6.50 -4.75 6.06
CA ILE A 9 -6.06 -6.03 5.49
C ILE A 9 -4.59 -5.97 5.00
N GLY A 10 -4.01 -4.78 4.83
CA GLY A 10 -2.64 -4.60 4.36
C GLY A 10 -2.52 -3.36 3.49
N SER A 11 -2.55 -3.56 2.16
CA SER A 11 -2.29 -2.52 1.16
C SER A 11 -3.25 -1.33 1.27
N MET A 12 -2.68 -0.13 1.25
CA MET A 12 -3.41 1.14 1.21
C MET A 12 -3.28 1.80 -0.17
N PRO A 13 -4.21 2.70 -0.56
CA PRO A 13 -4.10 3.42 -1.82
C PRO A 13 -2.79 4.20 -1.91
N ARG A 14 -1.93 3.83 -2.88
CA ARG A 14 -0.69 4.57 -3.16
C ARG A 14 -1.02 6.00 -3.54
N ARG A 15 -0.16 6.93 -3.10
CA ARG A 15 -0.34 8.36 -3.39
C ARG A 15 -0.02 8.64 -4.84
N SER A 16 -0.83 9.48 -5.49
CA SER A 16 -0.68 9.84 -6.90
C SER A 16 0.61 10.60 -7.22
N TRP A 17 1.27 11.19 -6.21
CA TRP A 17 2.58 11.82 -6.35
C TRP A 17 3.75 10.84 -6.26
N LEU A 18 3.52 9.63 -5.73
CA LEU A 18 4.56 8.61 -5.54
C LEU A 18 4.55 7.59 -6.69
N PHE A 19 3.36 7.12 -7.07
CA PHE A 19 3.19 6.06 -8.04
C PHE A 19 2.09 6.43 -9.05
N SER A 20 2.46 6.41 -10.33
CA SER A 20 1.52 6.63 -11.42
C SER A 20 0.96 5.28 -11.87
N ASN A 21 -0.36 5.10 -11.74
CA ASN A 21 -1.05 3.94 -12.30
C ASN A 21 -1.21 4.13 -13.80
N GLN A 22 -0.82 3.14 -14.59
CA GLN A 22 -1.15 3.15 -16.02
C GLN A 22 -2.65 2.92 -16.19
N ALA A 23 -3.29 3.68 -17.08
CA ALA A 23 -4.65 3.39 -17.50
C ALA A 23 -4.66 2.07 -18.27
N GLY A 24 -5.57 1.15 -17.92
CA GLY A 24 -5.83 -0.02 -18.73
C GLY A 24 -6.28 0.38 -20.14
N LEU A 25 -6.05 -0.48 -21.12
CA LEU A 25 -6.44 -0.26 -22.52
C LEU A 25 -7.97 -0.08 -22.69
N ASP A 26 -8.76 -0.45 -21.69
CA ASP A 26 -10.22 -0.29 -21.60
C ASP A 26 -10.66 1.01 -20.89
N GLY A 27 -9.72 1.89 -20.54
CA GLY A 27 -9.98 3.15 -19.84
C GLY A 27 -10.26 3.00 -18.34
N LYS A 28 -10.19 1.78 -17.79
CA LYS A 28 -10.28 1.55 -16.35
C LYS A 28 -8.90 1.66 -15.71
N HIS A 29 -8.85 2.15 -14.46
CA HIS A 29 -7.59 2.18 -13.71
C HIS A 29 -7.07 0.76 -13.52
N ASP A 30 -5.79 0.53 -13.83
CA ASP A 30 -5.14 -0.75 -13.56
C ASP A 30 -4.99 -0.95 -12.05
N HIS A 31 -5.91 -1.72 -11.47
CA HIS A 31 -5.89 -2.08 -10.05
C HIS A 31 -4.77 -3.07 -9.69
N TYR A 32 -4.13 -3.69 -10.70
CA TYR A 32 -3.14 -4.75 -10.52
C TYR A 32 -1.70 -4.28 -10.75
N GLY A 33 -1.49 -3.00 -11.10
CA GLY A 33 -0.17 -2.39 -11.24
C GLY A 33 0.73 -3.07 -12.29
N LYS A 34 0.14 -3.66 -13.33
CA LYS A 34 0.87 -4.27 -14.45
C LYS A 34 1.62 -3.22 -15.29
N GLY A 35 1.24 -1.95 -15.20
CA GLY A 35 1.87 -0.86 -15.96
C GLY A 35 2.38 0.35 -15.17
N GLY A 36 2.20 0.38 -13.85
CA GLY A 36 2.51 1.57 -13.07
C GLY A 36 4.01 1.83 -12.89
N THR A 37 4.39 3.10 -12.76
CA THR A 37 5.78 3.52 -12.55
C THR A 37 5.93 4.40 -11.32
N TRP A 38 7.09 4.30 -10.67
CA TRP A 38 7.49 5.29 -9.67
C TRP A 38 7.71 6.63 -10.36
N MET A 39 7.26 7.69 -9.71
CA MET A 39 7.37 9.05 -10.25
C MET A 39 8.67 9.75 -9.86
N LEU A 40 9.36 9.23 -8.85
CA LEU A 40 10.58 9.82 -8.31
C LEU A 40 11.82 9.02 -8.74
N PRO A 41 12.97 9.69 -8.88
CA PRO A 41 14.23 9.02 -9.17
C PRO A 41 14.67 8.16 -7.98
N GLU A 42 15.54 7.18 -8.23
CA GLU A 42 15.91 6.14 -7.26
C GLU A 42 16.50 6.71 -5.96
N GLU A 43 17.27 7.79 -6.06
CA GLU A 43 17.88 8.46 -4.91
C GLU A 43 16.87 9.13 -3.96
N LEU A 44 15.68 9.50 -4.46
CA LEU A 44 14.61 10.09 -3.65
C LEU A 44 13.52 9.08 -3.30
N LEU A 45 13.50 7.93 -3.96
CA LEU A 45 12.40 6.98 -3.88
C LEU A 45 12.22 6.41 -2.47
N SER A 46 13.31 6.04 -1.79
CA SER A 46 13.24 5.45 -0.45
C SER A 46 12.59 6.42 0.54
N GLY A 47 13.09 7.66 0.62
CA GLY A 47 12.53 8.65 1.54
C GLY A 47 11.07 9.00 1.21
N ALA A 48 10.72 9.03 -0.08
CA ALA A 48 9.35 9.27 -0.49
C ALA A 48 8.40 8.11 -0.17
N GLN A 49 8.89 6.87 -0.17
CA GLN A 49 8.13 5.70 0.30
C GLN A 49 7.94 5.75 1.82
N ASP A 50 8.97 6.14 2.58
CA ASP A 50 8.88 6.33 4.03
C ASP A 50 7.83 7.40 4.38
N ASP A 51 7.85 8.54 3.69
CA ASP A 51 6.87 9.62 3.85
C ASP A 51 5.45 9.11 3.58
N ALA A 52 5.27 8.32 2.52
CA ALA A 52 3.95 7.79 2.18
C ALA A 52 3.45 6.76 3.21
N THR A 53 4.34 5.96 3.80
CA THR A 53 4.04 5.06 4.93
C THR A 53 3.60 5.84 6.17
N ILE A 54 4.30 6.93 6.52
CA ILE A 54 3.92 7.80 7.63
C ILE A 54 2.50 8.37 7.42
N ILE A 55 2.17 8.78 6.19
CA ILE A 55 0.81 9.27 5.89
C ILE A 55 -0.21 8.13 5.99
N ALA A 56 0.12 6.90 5.58
CA ALA A 56 -0.76 5.74 5.69
C ALA A 56 -1.07 5.38 7.16
N ILE A 57 -0.06 5.44 8.03
CA ILE A 57 -0.20 5.25 9.48
C ILE A 57 -1.11 6.34 10.06
N ASN A 58 -0.80 7.60 9.79
CA ASN A 58 -1.60 8.75 10.28
C ASN A 58 -3.06 8.67 9.86
N LEU A 59 -3.36 8.15 8.66
CA LEU A 59 -4.72 7.99 8.19
C LEU A 59 -5.48 6.90 8.98
N GLN A 60 -4.81 5.80 9.31
CA GLN A 60 -5.38 4.71 10.10
C GLN A 60 -5.59 5.13 11.56
N GLU A 61 -4.63 5.88 12.15
CA GLU A 61 -4.78 6.46 13.49
C GLU A 61 -5.97 7.42 13.56
N LYS A 62 -6.11 8.31 12.58
CA LYS A 62 -7.25 9.23 12.48
C LYS A 62 -8.57 8.52 12.24
N ALA A 63 -8.55 7.36 11.59
CA ALA A 63 -9.72 6.50 11.41
C ALA A 63 -10.07 5.70 12.67
N GLY A 64 -9.19 5.67 13.67
CA GLY A 64 -9.41 4.98 14.94
C GLY A 64 -9.24 3.47 14.86
N LEU A 65 -8.38 2.97 13.96
CA LEU A 65 -8.06 1.53 13.92
C LEU A 65 -7.25 1.12 15.14
N ASP A 66 -7.57 -0.03 15.72
CA ASP A 66 -6.86 -0.57 16.89
C ASP A 66 -5.48 -1.14 16.53
N ILE A 67 -5.36 -1.69 15.31
CA ILE A 67 -4.12 -2.27 14.78
C ILE A 67 -3.85 -1.63 13.42
N ILE A 68 -2.64 -1.11 13.24
CA ILE A 68 -2.22 -0.33 12.08
C ILE A 68 -1.31 -1.16 11.18
N THR A 69 -1.43 -0.98 9.86
CA THR A 69 -0.52 -1.54 8.85
C THR A 69 0.39 -0.47 8.23
N ASP A 70 1.49 -0.89 7.61
CA ASP A 70 2.40 -0.03 6.84
C ASP A 70 1.81 0.41 5.47
N GLY A 71 0.68 -0.17 5.07
CA GLY A 71 0.01 0.12 3.81
C GLY A 71 0.68 -0.46 2.57
N GLU A 72 1.73 -1.29 2.70
CA GLU A 72 2.54 -1.85 1.60
C GLU A 72 3.01 -0.82 0.56
N THR A 73 3.31 0.39 1.01
CA THR A 73 3.55 1.55 0.13
C THR A 73 4.83 1.41 -0.69
N GLU A 74 5.84 0.74 -0.15
CA GLU A 74 7.14 0.46 -0.77
C GLU A 74 7.09 -0.61 -1.89
N LYS A 75 6.07 -1.47 -1.89
CA LYS A 75 6.00 -2.58 -2.83
C LYS A 75 5.45 -2.08 -4.17
N LYS A 76 6.09 -2.42 -5.29
CA LYS A 76 5.53 -2.18 -6.64
C LYS A 76 4.29 -3.05 -6.92
N LYS A 77 4.17 -4.21 -6.25
CA LYS A 77 3.12 -5.23 -6.46
C LYS A 77 2.82 -5.95 -5.14
N LEU A 78 1.55 -6.32 -4.92
CA LEU A 78 1.23 -7.52 -4.15
C LEU A 78 1.57 -8.70 -5.08
N CYS A 79 2.83 -9.12 -5.12
CA CYS A 79 3.16 -10.36 -5.80
C CYS A 79 2.43 -11.48 -5.03
N TYR A 80 1.41 -12.09 -5.63
CA TYR A 80 1.03 -13.45 -5.26
C TYR A 80 2.30 -14.28 -5.31
N ILE A 81 2.83 -14.63 -4.13
CA ILE A 81 3.92 -15.59 -4.02
C ILE A 81 3.23 -16.95 -4.01
N PRO A 82 3.28 -17.74 -5.09
CA PRO A 82 2.56 -19.01 -5.20
C PRO A 82 2.92 -20.05 -4.13
N ASN A 83 3.90 -19.75 -3.26
CA ASN A 83 4.42 -20.66 -2.23
C ASN A 83 4.54 -20.02 -0.83
N LEU A 84 3.84 -18.92 -0.54
CA LEU A 84 3.78 -18.43 0.83
C LEU A 84 2.91 -19.38 1.66
N LYS A 85 3.57 -20.37 2.29
CA LYS A 85 2.95 -21.18 3.34
C LYS A 85 2.65 -20.23 4.50
N TYR A 86 1.38 -19.83 4.61
CA TYR A 86 0.86 -19.25 5.84
C TYR A 86 0.91 -20.35 6.92
N GLU A 87 2.01 -20.42 7.67
CA GLU A 87 1.94 -20.96 9.02
C GLU A 87 1.23 -19.90 9.85
N ARG A 88 -0.08 -20.11 10.05
CA ARG A 88 -0.88 -19.36 11.01
C ARG A 88 -0.23 -19.53 12.38
N ILE A 89 0.26 -18.43 12.94
CA ILE A 89 0.44 -18.26 14.37
C ILE A 89 -0.60 -17.24 14.81
#